data_AF-A0A6L8E0C1-F1
#
_entry.id   AF-A0A6L8E0C1-F1
#
_cell.length_a   1.000
_cell.length_b   1.000
_cell.length_c   1.000
_cell.angle_alpha   90.00
_cell.angle_beta   90.00
_cell.angle_gamma   90.00
#
_symmetry.space_group_name_H-M   'P 1'
#
loop_
_entity.id
_entity.type
_entity.pdbx_description
1 polymer ?
#
loop_
_entity_poly.entity_id
_entity_poly.type
_entity_poly.pdbx_seq_one_letter_code
_entity_poly.pdbx_strand_id
1 'polypeptide(L)'
;MLIFPGLSGQGGYMSASQSPSASAAPPPASDPQLRDRVSAAFEKLATSASELNAVSDELAKPIHSIDATLQKLNLGVSAWVEVAGDRDWDTDRAWERSIGYGKVARTWGLAIRSSSGIAGEHVQEEVWRFNEAPRAYRLESLEKLPELLEKLAETANKTAAELKSKIAVTKQVATTIRQVAAIDRLRKR
;
A
#
# COMPACT_ATOMS: atom_id res chain seq x y z
N MET A 1 25.45 -69.81 32.53
CA MET A 1 26.73 -70.20 33.16
C MET A 1 27.67 -69.04 32.90
N LEU A 2 27.79 -68.06 33.78
CA LEU A 2 28.54 -68.14 35.04
C LEU A 2 27.76 -67.52 36.21
N ILE A 3 27.87 -68.20 37.35
CA ILE A 3 27.40 -67.85 38.70
C ILE A 3 28.62 -67.34 39.47
N PHE A 4 28.45 -66.41 40.43
CA PHE A 4 29.08 -66.35 41.79
C PHE A 4 28.89 -64.93 42.41
N PRO A 5 28.92 -64.75 43.75
CA PRO A 5 27.80 -64.20 44.51
C PRO A 5 28.20 -63.09 45.51
N GLY A 6 27.18 -62.55 46.19
CA GLY A 6 27.23 -62.20 47.62
C GLY A 6 27.98 -60.95 48.04
N LEU A 7 27.24 -59.98 48.62
CA LEU A 7 27.49 -59.54 49.99
C LEU A 7 26.29 -58.79 50.55
N SER A 8 25.93 -59.22 51.75
CA SER A 8 24.83 -58.77 52.59
C SER A 8 25.08 -57.36 53.12
N GLY A 9 24.01 -56.57 53.18
CA GLY A 9 23.95 -55.34 53.95
C GLY A 9 22.50 -55.08 54.39
N GLN A 10 22.15 -55.52 55.59
CA GLN A 10 20.94 -55.08 56.28
C GLN A 10 21.07 -53.60 56.63
N GLY A 11 20.01 -52.83 56.40
CA GLY A 11 19.92 -51.45 56.87
C GLY A 11 18.58 -50.80 56.53
N GLY A 12 17.58 -51.02 57.40
CA GLY A 12 16.75 -49.95 57.94
C GLY A 12 15.81 -49.13 57.03
N TYR A 13 14.54 -49.22 57.40
CA TYR A 13 13.51 -48.18 57.36
C TYR A 13 12.62 -48.03 56.11
N MET A 14 11.34 -48.27 56.41
CA MET A 14 10.13 -47.99 55.64
C MET A 14 10.13 -46.60 55.00
N SER A 15 9.69 -46.50 53.75
CA SER A 15 8.56 -45.64 53.42
C SER A 15 8.05 -45.94 52.01
N ALA A 16 6.76 -46.26 51.91
CA ALA A 16 6.05 -46.29 50.66
C ALA A 16 5.96 -44.87 50.10
N SER A 17 6.46 -44.66 48.89
CA SER A 17 6.21 -43.44 48.13
C SER A 17 5.57 -43.83 46.81
N GLN A 18 4.26 -44.03 46.88
CA GLN A 18 3.39 -43.97 45.71
C GLN A 18 3.66 -42.64 45.01
N SER A 19 4.05 -42.69 43.74
CA SER A 19 4.03 -41.54 42.85
C SER A 19 2.57 -41.15 42.62
N PRO A 20 2.11 -39.93 42.97
CA PRO A 20 0.86 -39.44 42.45
C PRO A 20 1.09 -39.01 41.01
N SER A 21 0.34 -39.65 40.12
CA SER A 21 0.11 -39.22 38.75
C SER A 21 -0.18 -37.72 38.72
N ALA A 22 0.66 -36.94 38.04
CA ALA A 22 0.40 -35.53 37.78
C ALA A 22 -0.83 -35.45 36.85
N SER A 23 -2.01 -35.30 37.46
CA SER A 23 -3.23 -34.94 36.77
C SER A 23 -2.99 -33.60 36.08
N ALA A 24 -2.91 -33.64 34.75
CA ALA A 24 -2.93 -32.43 33.93
C ALA A 24 -4.15 -31.59 34.32
N ALA A 25 -3.89 -30.38 34.82
CA ALA A 25 -4.94 -29.41 35.06
C ALA A 25 -5.69 -29.13 33.73
N PRO A 26 -7.02 -29.02 33.73
CA PRO A 26 -7.74 -28.55 32.56
C PRO A 26 -7.25 -27.14 32.20
N PRO A 27 -7.27 -26.76 30.90
CA PRO A 27 -6.94 -25.39 30.51
C PRO A 27 -7.80 -24.41 31.33
N PRO A 28 -7.25 -23.25 31.75
CA PRO A 28 -8.02 -22.32 32.56
C PRO A 28 -9.29 -21.94 31.81
N ALA A 29 -10.44 -22.14 32.47
CA ALA A 29 -11.73 -21.77 31.92
C ALA A 29 -11.67 -20.29 31.52
N SER A 30 -11.85 -20.01 30.23
CA SER A 30 -11.86 -18.65 29.68
C SER A 30 -12.82 -17.79 30.50
N ASP A 31 -12.31 -16.71 31.10
CA ASP A 31 -13.05 -15.80 31.97
C ASP A 31 -14.37 -15.37 31.27
N PRO A 32 -15.54 -15.75 31.82
CA PRO A 32 -16.83 -15.41 31.25
C PRO A 32 -16.99 -13.90 31.03
N GLN A 33 -16.45 -13.07 31.92
CA GLN A 33 -16.50 -11.62 31.80
C GLN A 33 -15.65 -11.11 30.63
N LEU A 34 -14.50 -11.74 30.38
CA LEU A 34 -13.68 -11.44 29.20
C LEU A 34 -14.44 -11.81 27.93
N ARG A 35 -15.07 -12.99 27.88
CA ARG A 35 -15.84 -13.45 26.71
C ARG A 35 -17.00 -12.52 26.39
N ASP A 36 -17.76 -12.09 27.40
CA ASP A 36 -18.89 -11.18 27.22
C ASP A 36 -18.41 -9.80 26.75
N ARG A 37 -17.33 -9.27 27.34
CA ARG A 37 -16.71 -7.99 26.91
C ARG A 37 -16.21 -8.04 25.48
N VAL A 38 -15.55 -9.12 25.09
CA VAL A 38 -15.04 -9.30 23.72
C VAL A 38 -16.20 -9.45 22.73
N SER A 39 -17.24 -10.22 23.07
CA SER A 39 -18.41 -10.41 22.20
C SER A 39 -19.15 -9.09 21.98
N ALA A 40 -19.43 -8.34 23.05
CA ALA A 40 -20.10 -7.04 22.96
C ALA A 40 -19.24 -6.00 22.20
N ALA A 41 -17.91 -6.01 22.37
CA ALA A 41 -17.02 -5.14 21.60
C ALA A 41 -17.03 -5.51 20.11
N PHE A 42 -17.05 -6.81 19.79
CA PHE A 42 -17.09 -7.29 18.42
C PHE A 42 -18.42 -6.96 17.73
N GLU A 43 -19.56 -7.10 18.40
CA GLU A 43 -20.87 -6.71 17.85
C GLU A 43 -20.94 -5.22 17.53
N LYS A 44 -20.40 -4.37 18.41
CA LYS A 44 -20.28 -2.93 18.17
C LYS A 44 -19.39 -2.64 16.96
N LEU A 45 -18.23 -3.29 16.90
CA LEU A 45 -17.31 -3.14 15.78
C LEU A 45 -17.94 -3.59 14.46
N ALA A 46 -18.70 -4.70 14.46
CA ALA A 46 -19.39 -5.19 13.28
C ALA A 46 -20.43 -4.18 12.77
N THR A 47 -21.19 -3.58 13.68
CA THR A 47 -22.15 -2.51 13.35
C THR A 47 -21.44 -1.29 12.74
N SER A 48 -20.40 -0.78 13.41
CA SER A 48 -19.62 0.37 12.90
C SER A 48 -18.92 0.06 11.57
N ALA A 49 -18.44 -1.16 11.38
CA ALA A 49 -17.84 -1.58 10.12
C ALA A 49 -18.87 -1.58 8.98
N SER A 50 -20.09 -2.06 9.23
CA SER A 50 -21.18 -2.02 8.25
C SER A 50 -21.51 -0.60 7.82
N GLU A 51 -21.63 0.33 8.77
CA GLU A 51 -21.91 1.74 8.48
C GLU A 51 -20.76 2.40 7.70
N LEU A 52 -19.52 2.20 8.15
CA LEU A 52 -18.34 2.76 7.48
C LEU A 52 -18.14 2.20 6.06
N ASN A 53 -18.49 0.93 5.83
CA ASN A 53 -18.50 0.34 4.50
C ASN A 53 -19.57 1.00 3.63
N ALA A 54 -20.81 1.13 4.12
CA ALA A 54 -21.90 1.74 3.37
C ALA A 54 -21.58 3.18 2.95
N VAL A 55 -21.10 4.01 3.88
CA VAL A 55 -20.71 5.41 3.59
C VAL A 55 -19.52 5.45 2.62
N SER A 56 -18.55 4.54 2.78
CA SER A 56 -17.41 4.43 1.86
C SER A 56 -17.87 4.09 0.43
N ASP A 57 -18.85 3.21 0.28
CA ASP A 57 -19.39 2.81 -1.02
C ASP A 57 -20.18 3.96 -1.67
N GLU A 58 -20.91 4.73 -0.87
CA GLU A 58 -21.58 5.94 -1.35
C GLU A 58 -20.58 6.99 -1.83
N LEU A 59 -19.47 7.20 -1.10
CA LEU A 59 -18.39 8.09 -1.52
C LEU A 59 -17.70 7.60 -2.80
N ALA A 60 -17.57 6.28 -3.00
CA ALA A 60 -16.93 5.73 -4.18
C ALA A 60 -17.73 6.03 -5.47
N LYS A 61 -19.06 6.18 -5.41
CA LYS A 61 -19.92 6.43 -6.58
C LYS A 61 -19.55 7.73 -7.34
N PRO A 62 -19.54 8.92 -6.72
CA PRO A 62 -19.16 10.16 -7.41
C PRO A 62 -17.71 10.12 -7.87
N ILE A 63 -16.79 9.51 -7.11
CA ILE A 63 -15.39 9.37 -7.52
C ILE A 63 -15.26 8.52 -8.78
N HIS A 64 -15.97 7.39 -8.89
CA HIS A 64 -15.99 6.61 -10.13
C HIS A 64 -16.52 7.41 -11.32
N SER A 65 -17.51 8.28 -11.10
CA SER A 65 -18.04 9.16 -12.16
C SER A 65 -16.99 10.16 -12.66
N ILE A 66 -16.25 10.77 -11.73
CA ILE A 66 -15.13 11.68 -12.05
C ILE A 66 -14.05 10.92 -12.80
N ASP A 67 -13.60 9.77 -12.26
CA ASP A 67 -12.53 8.98 -12.84
C ASP A 67 -12.87 8.48 -14.25
N ALA A 68 -14.08 7.97 -14.45
CA ALA A 68 -14.57 7.56 -15.77
C ALA A 68 -14.64 8.73 -16.75
N THR A 69 -14.95 9.94 -16.28
CA THR A 69 -14.95 11.15 -17.12
C THR A 69 -13.52 11.53 -17.52
N LEU A 70 -12.57 11.50 -16.58
CA LEU A 70 -11.17 11.80 -16.84
C LEU A 70 -10.52 10.77 -17.79
N GLN A 71 -10.81 9.49 -17.62
CA GLN A 71 -10.31 8.44 -18.50
C GLN A 71 -10.72 8.65 -19.97
N LYS A 72 -11.94 9.13 -20.23
CA LYS A 72 -12.41 9.42 -21.60
C LYS A 72 -11.58 10.50 -22.29
N LEU A 73 -10.94 11.39 -21.54
CA LEU A 73 -10.09 12.45 -22.08
C LEU A 73 -8.74 11.91 -22.59
N ASN A 74 -8.34 10.69 -22.21
CA ASN A 74 -7.09 10.04 -22.65
C ASN A 74 -5.86 10.96 -22.51
N LEU A 75 -5.78 11.71 -21.41
CA LEU A 75 -4.80 12.79 -21.23
C LEU A 75 -3.35 12.32 -21.34
N GLY A 76 -3.06 11.09 -20.89
CA GLY A 76 -1.72 10.51 -20.95
C GLY A 76 -0.66 11.24 -20.13
N VAL A 77 -1.07 12.13 -19.22
CA VAL A 77 -0.20 12.90 -18.34
C VAL A 77 -0.55 12.63 -16.87
N SER A 78 0.46 12.70 -16.01
CA SER A 78 0.29 12.55 -14.57
C SER A 78 0.38 13.90 -13.86
N ALA A 79 -0.49 14.12 -12.88
CA ALA A 79 -0.44 15.28 -12.00
C ALA A 79 -0.73 14.86 -10.56
N TRP A 80 -0.05 15.50 -9.60
CA TRP A 80 -0.17 15.21 -8.17
C TRP A 80 -0.26 16.53 -7.39
N VAL A 81 -1.19 16.59 -6.43
CA VAL A 81 -1.43 17.71 -5.52
C VAL A 81 -1.18 17.23 -4.10
N GLU A 82 -0.36 17.96 -3.36
CA GLU A 82 -0.08 17.68 -1.96
C GLU A 82 -1.34 17.87 -1.11
N VAL A 83 -1.63 16.86 -0.30
CA VAL A 83 -2.77 16.83 0.62
C VAL A 83 -2.30 17.13 2.03
N ALA A 84 -1.21 16.49 2.45
CA ALA A 84 -0.60 16.69 3.75
C ALA A 84 0.88 16.29 3.69
N GLY A 85 1.69 16.89 4.53
CA GLY A 85 3.08 16.51 4.65
C GLY A 85 3.70 17.15 5.88
N ASP A 86 4.80 16.58 6.32
CA ASP A 86 5.62 17.17 7.37
C ASP A 86 7.09 16.86 7.13
N ARG A 87 7.95 17.72 7.68
CA ARG A 87 9.39 17.55 7.64
C ARG A 87 9.97 17.88 9.01
N ASP A 88 10.62 16.88 9.58
CA ASP A 88 11.49 17.04 10.72
C ASP A 88 12.89 17.44 10.23
N TRP A 89 13.33 18.64 10.60
CA TRP A 89 14.62 19.21 10.24
C TRP A 89 15.77 18.68 11.11
N ASP A 90 15.48 18.14 12.29
CA ASP A 90 16.50 17.55 13.17
C ASP A 90 16.89 16.15 12.69
N THR A 91 15.90 15.38 12.22
CA THR A 91 16.11 14.00 11.77
C THR A 91 16.16 13.82 10.26
N ASP A 92 16.01 14.92 9.51
CA ASP A 92 15.86 14.95 8.04
C ASP A 92 14.75 14.00 7.52
N ARG A 93 13.81 13.63 8.38
CA ARG A 93 12.68 12.76 8.04
C ARG A 93 11.56 13.60 7.47
N ALA A 94 11.05 13.18 6.33
CA ALA A 94 9.87 13.78 5.72
C ALA A 94 8.85 12.70 5.39
N TRP A 95 7.58 13.08 5.46
CA TRP A 95 6.52 12.34 4.81
C TRP A 95 5.62 13.30 4.04
N GLU A 96 5.07 12.81 2.94
CA GLU A 96 4.15 13.55 2.09
C GLU A 96 3.03 12.59 1.69
N ARG A 97 1.82 13.10 1.64
CA ARG A 97 0.65 12.47 1.04
C ARG A 97 0.11 13.39 -0.03
N SER A 98 -0.21 12.80 -1.18
CA SER A 98 -0.69 13.56 -2.33
C SER A 98 -1.81 12.78 -3.03
N ILE A 99 -2.80 13.51 -3.55
CA ILE A 99 -3.80 12.99 -4.48
C ILE A 99 -3.35 13.32 -5.90
N GLY A 100 -3.56 12.40 -6.83
CA GLY A 100 -3.21 12.63 -8.22
C GLY A 100 -4.04 11.86 -9.21
N TYR A 101 -3.75 12.12 -10.47
CA TYR A 101 -4.16 11.29 -11.59
C TYR A 101 -2.92 10.71 -12.23
N GLY A 102 -2.87 9.39 -12.33
CA GLY A 102 -1.67 8.67 -12.72
C GLY A 102 -1.96 7.27 -13.19
N LYS A 103 -0.95 6.61 -13.73
CA LYS A 103 -1.06 5.22 -14.19
C LYS A 103 -0.73 4.26 -13.04
N VAL A 104 -1.75 3.63 -12.47
CA VAL A 104 -1.61 2.64 -11.39
C VAL A 104 -2.05 1.27 -11.90
N ALA A 105 -1.18 0.27 -11.76
CA ALA A 105 -1.43 -1.10 -12.22
C ALA A 105 -1.94 -1.17 -13.66
N ARG A 106 -1.29 -0.43 -14.57
CA ARG A 106 -1.57 -0.31 -16.02
C ARG A 106 -2.77 0.53 -16.44
N THR A 107 -3.60 0.99 -15.50
CA THR A 107 -4.77 1.82 -15.81
C THR A 107 -4.53 3.25 -15.34
N TRP A 108 -4.95 4.24 -16.14
CA TRP A 108 -4.97 5.63 -15.73
C TRP A 108 -6.17 5.91 -14.84
N GLY A 109 -5.97 6.59 -13.74
CA GLY A 109 -7.07 6.99 -12.87
C GLY A 109 -6.64 7.83 -11.69
N LEU A 110 -7.62 8.22 -10.89
CA LEU A 110 -7.39 8.87 -9.60
C LEU A 110 -6.65 7.93 -8.64
N ALA A 111 -5.63 8.47 -8.00
CA ALA A 111 -4.73 7.75 -7.14
C ALA A 111 -4.35 8.59 -5.92
N ILE A 112 -3.99 7.92 -4.83
CA ILE A 112 -3.40 8.53 -3.65
C ILE A 112 -2.02 7.91 -3.47
N ARG A 113 -1.03 8.75 -3.20
CA ARG A 113 0.32 8.31 -2.84
C ARG A 113 0.67 8.77 -1.43
N SER A 114 1.43 7.95 -0.73
CA SER A 114 2.11 8.32 0.50
C SER A 114 3.59 8.01 0.33
N SER A 115 4.43 8.98 0.62
CA SER A 115 5.87 8.81 0.63
C SER A 115 6.43 9.18 1.98
N SER A 116 7.37 8.40 2.51
CA SER A 116 8.08 8.73 3.75
C SER A 116 9.53 8.26 3.69
N GLY A 117 10.44 9.04 4.26
CA GLY A 117 11.86 8.71 4.21
C GLY A 117 12.75 9.79 4.81
N ILE A 118 14.05 9.56 4.74
CA ILE A 118 15.09 10.51 5.14
C ILE A 118 15.62 11.17 3.87
N ALA A 119 15.93 12.47 3.94
CA ALA A 119 16.53 13.20 2.83
C ALA A 119 17.84 12.54 2.38
N GLY A 120 17.94 12.21 1.08
CA GLY A 120 19.12 11.56 0.51
C GLY A 120 19.12 10.02 0.57
N GLU A 121 18.09 9.40 1.17
CA GLU A 121 17.92 7.94 1.21
C GLU A 121 16.77 7.45 0.31
N HIS A 122 16.60 6.12 0.27
CA HIS A 122 15.47 5.50 -0.44
C HIS A 122 14.16 5.81 0.29
N VAL A 123 13.30 6.58 -0.35
CA VAL A 123 11.98 6.94 0.15
C VAL A 123 11.04 5.76 -0.05
N GLN A 124 10.35 5.36 1.01
CA GLN A 124 9.25 4.39 0.92
C GLN A 124 8.07 5.10 0.28
N GLU A 125 7.66 4.63 -0.91
CA GLU A 125 6.50 5.16 -1.63
C GLU A 125 5.44 4.07 -1.79
N GLU A 126 4.23 4.37 -1.36
CA GLU A 126 3.05 3.55 -1.56
C GLU A 126 2.04 4.32 -2.41
N VAL A 127 1.53 3.69 -3.46
CA VAL A 127 0.55 4.28 -4.37
C VAL A 127 -0.65 3.36 -4.50
N TRP A 128 -1.83 3.90 -4.26
CA TRP A 128 -3.10 3.20 -4.38
C TRP A 128 -4.00 3.89 -5.39
N ARG A 129 -4.90 3.13 -6.01
CA ARG A 129 -6.08 3.75 -6.62
C ARG A 129 -6.88 4.43 -5.53
N PHE A 130 -7.60 5.51 -5.87
CA PHE A 130 -8.34 6.28 -4.87
C PHE A 130 -9.20 5.38 -3.96
N ASN A 131 -9.96 4.43 -4.53
CA ASN A 131 -10.84 3.55 -3.76
C ASN A 131 -10.13 2.48 -2.92
N GLU A 132 -8.88 2.15 -3.26
CA GLU A 132 -8.06 1.15 -2.56
C GLU A 132 -7.24 1.77 -1.43
N ALA A 133 -7.14 3.10 -1.39
CA ALA A 133 -6.41 3.83 -0.36
C ALA A 133 -7.11 3.75 1.01
N PRO A 134 -6.34 3.85 2.12
CA PRO A 134 -6.89 3.98 3.47
C PRO A 134 -7.99 5.04 3.55
N ARG A 135 -9.07 4.75 4.29
CA ARG A 135 -10.28 5.61 4.35
C ARG A 135 -9.97 7.04 4.78
N ALA A 136 -9.08 7.19 5.77
CA ALA A 136 -8.61 8.49 6.24
C ALA A 136 -7.99 9.31 5.10
N TYR A 137 -7.17 8.67 4.26
CA TYR A 137 -6.48 9.36 3.17
C TYR A 137 -7.44 9.78 2.08
N ARG A 138 -8.44 8.95 1.80
CA ARG A 138 -9.53 9.31 0.88
C ARG A 138 -10.24 10.57 1.34
N LEU A 139 -10.60 10.66 2.62
CA LEU A 139 -11.33 11.79 3.19
C LEU A 139 -10.54 13.10 3.04
N GLU A 140 -9.27 13.10 3.48
CA GLU A 140 -8.39 14.28 3.40
C GLU A 140 -8.17 14.72 1.94
N SER A 141 -8.15 13.77 1.01
CA SER A 141 -7.89 14.06 -0.40
C SER A 141 -9.09 14.67 -1.13
N LEU A 142 -10.31 14.56 -0.61
CA LEU A 142 -11.52 15.08 -1.28
C LEU A 142 -11.48 16.59 -1.49
N GLU A 143 -10.96 17.32 -0.50
CA GLU A 143 -10.87 18.78 -0.54
C GLU A 143 -9.94 19.28 -1.66
N LYS A 144 -9.00 18.44 -2.10
CA LYS A 144 -7.99 18.75 -3.11
C LYS A 144 -8.39 18.34 -4.53
N LEU A 145 -9.57 17.76 -4.73
CA LEU A 145 -10.05 17.37 -6.06
C LEU A 145 -10.14 18.54 -7.06
N PRO A 146 -10.69 19.73 -6.71
CA PRO A 146 -10.73 20.86 -7.63
C PRO A 146 -9.32 21.32 -8.06
N GLU A 147 -8.42 21.44 -7.09
CA GLU A 147 -7.01 21.82 -7.32
C GLU A 147 -6.30 20.80 -8.24
N LEU A 148 -6.61 19.51 -8.09
CA LEU A 148 -6.09 18.47 -8.98
C LEU A 148 -6.57 18.63 -10.43
N LEU A 149 -7.84 18.97 -10.64
CA LEU A 149 -8.39 19.17 -11.98
C LEU A 149 -7.74 20.37 -12.69
N GLU A 150 -7.52 21.47 -11.97
CA GLU A 150 -6.80 22.64 -12.47
C GLU A 150 -5.36 22.28 -12.84
N LYS A 151 -4.65 21.58 -11.94
CA LYS A 151 -3.27 21.14 -12.19
C LYS A 151 -3.17 20.18 -13.38
N LEU A 152 -4.16 19.32 -13.60
CA LEU A 152 -4.23 18.46 -14.77
C LEU A 152 -4.38 19.24 -16.06
N ALA A 153 -5.25 20.24 -16.08
CA ALA A 153 -5.43 21.10 -17.25
C ALA A 153 -4.13 21.86 -17.58
N GLU A 154 -3.47 22.43 -16.57
CA GLU A 154 -2.17 23.10 -16.72
C GLU A 154 -1.11 22.15 -17.27
N THR A 155 -0.98 20.97 -16.66
CA THR A 155 0.02 19.96 -17.05
C THR A 155 -0.22 19.49 -18.49
N ALA A 156 -1.46 19.19 -18.85
CA ALA A 156 -1.82 18.77 -20.21
C ALA A 156 -1.48 19.85 -21.25
N ASN A 157 -1.79 21.12 -20.96
CA ASN A 157 -1.47 22.24 -21.84
C ASN A 157 0.05 22.44 -22.00
N LYS A 158 0.79 22.37 -20.88
CA LYS A 158 2.25 22.46 -20.89
C LYS A 158 2.88 21.34 -21.71
N THR A 159 2.49 20.10 -21.47
CA THR A 159 2.97 18.94 -22.23
C THR A 159 2.63 19.06 -23.72
N ALA A 160 1.42 19.52 -24.07
CA ALA A 160 1.05 19.75 -25.47
C ALA A 160 1.94 20.82 -26.14
N ALA A 161 2.26 21.91 -25.44
CA ALA A 161 3.16 22.94 -25.94
C ALA A 161 4.60 22.42 -26.15
N GLU A 162 5.12 21.65 -25.19
CA GLU A 162 6.44 21.02 -25.28
C GLU A 162 6.52 19.97 -26.40
N LEU A 163 5.47 19.17 -26.60
CA LEU A 163 5.41 18.24 -27.72
C LEU A 163 5.43 18.99 -29.04
N LYS A 164 4.63 20.05 -29.18
CA LYS A 164 4.60 20.89 -30.40
C LYS A 164 5.98 21.44 -30.75
N SER A 165 6.75 21.92 -29.76
CA SER A 165 8.09 22.47 -30.01
C SER A 165 9.09 21.39 -30.45
N LYS A 166 8.97 20.15 -29.96
CA LYS A 166 9.89 19.04 -30.26
C LYS A 166 9.56 18.28 -31.55
N ILE A 167 8.38 18.46 -32.13
CA ILE A 167 7.97 17.77 -33.37
C ILE A 167 8.94 18.05 -34.53
N ALA A 168 9.42 19.29 -34.68
CA ALA A 168 10.31 19.65 -35.78
C ALA A 168 11.64 18.89 -35.73
N VAL A 169 12.27 18.85 -34.54
CA VAL A 169 13.51 18.10 -34.30
C VAL A 169 13.30 16.61 -34.54
N THR A 170 12.19 16.05 -34.06
CA THR A 170 11.88 14.63 -34.22
C THR A 170 11.69 14.24 -35.69
N LYS A 171 11.03 15.09 -36.49
CA LYS A 171 10.89 14.90 -37.94
C LYS A 171 12.24 14.90 -38.66
N GLN A 172 13.17 15.77 -38.23
CA GLN A 172 14.53 15.81 -38.77
C GLN A 172 15.27 14.51 -38.46
N VAL A 173 15.28 14.09 -37.18
CA VAL A 173 15.91 12.82 -36.75
C VAL A 173 15.37 11.63 -37.54
N ALA A 174 14.04 11.52 -37.68
CA ALA A 174 13.40 10.44 -38.44
C ALA A 174 13.78 10.45 -39.94
N THR A 175 14.04 11.62 -40.50
CA THR A 175 14.47 11.77 -41.90
C THR A 175 15.92 11.34 -42.06
N THR A 176 16.81 11.80 -41.17
CA THR A 176 18.23 11.44 -41.17
C THR A 176 18.42 9.93 -40.98
N ILE A 177 17.70 9.30 -40.05
CA ILE A 177 17.79 7.84 -39.84
C ILE A 177 17.36 7.07 -41.09
N ARG A 178 16.27 7.49 -41.76
CA ARG A 178 15.82 6.86 -43.01
C ARG A 178 16.86 6.99 -44.12
N GLN A 179 17.50 8.16 -44.25
CA GLN A 179 18.56 8.39 -45.23
C GLN A 179 19.79 7.53 -44.96
N VAL A 180 20.27 7.50 -43.71
CA VAL A 180 21.42 6.67 -43.31
C VAL A 180 21.14 5.18 -43.55
N ALA A 181 19.95 4.71 -43.19
CA ALA A 181 19.55 3.32 -43.42
C ALA A 181 19.46 2.97 -44.91
N ALA A 182 19.03 3.90 -45.77
CA ALA A 182 19.02 3.71 -47.22
C ALA A 182 20.45 3.63 -47.80
N ILE A 183 21.37 4.48 -47.31
CA ILE A 183 22.78 4.48 -47.73
C ILE A 183 23.47 3.17 -47.32
N ASP A 184 23.26 2.68 -46.09
CA ASP A 184 23.84 1.40 -45.63
C ASP A 184 23.37 0.21 -46.48
N ARG A 185 22.08 0.20 -46.87
CA ARG A 185 21.53 -0.84 -47.76
C ARG A 185 22.16 -0.82 -49.16
N LEU A 186 22.56 0.35 -49.65
CA LEU A 186 23.22 0.49 -50.96
C LEU A 186 24.70 0.10 -50.91
N ARG A 187 25.39 0.28 -49.77
CA ARG A 187 26.80 -0.12 -49.59
C ARG A 187 27.03 -1.63 -49.46
N LYS A 188 25.98 -2.39 -49.13
CA LYS A 188 26.02 -3.86 -48.95
C LYS A 188 25.60 -4.64 -50.21
N ARG A 189 25.31 -3.95 -51.31
CA ARG A 189 25.07 -4.53 -52.63
C ARG A 189 26.30 -4.35 -53.50
#